data_AF-A0A8T2QVX9-F1
#
_entry.id   AF-A0A8T2QVX9-F1
#
_cell.length_a   1.000
_cell.length_b   1.000
_cell.length_c   1.000
_cell.angle_alpha   90.00
_cell.angle_beta   90.00
_cell.angle_gamma   90.00
#
_symmetry.space_group_name_H-M   'P 1'
#
loop_
_entity.id
_entity.type
_entity.pdbx_description
1 polymer ?
#
loop_
_entity_poly.entity_id
_entity_poly.type
_entity_poly.pdbx_seq_one_letter_code
_entity_poly.pdbx_strand_id
1 'polypeptide(L)'
;MAFAYSGISVTVGIGNEDVSSLTDLFNAQQWVETNIAQYYPATDISGILVGNEVFSGDDSQLKNDLLPAMQNIYTALKNRGFENDVFVSTPHSQAILSTSFPPSAGAFVPDIASKYLAPMLKFLREIGSPFMVNPYPYFAYKANPQTVSLQYALSASTSLSTASQTVAASSITTSVTDPNTGLIYYNLLDAEVDAVYAALEGLGYSDIKVVVSETGWPSVGDPDEAGATVQNAQAYNSNLIARLERGQGTPAKPDVPLQAFIFAMFNEDLKPGPTSERHYGLFNPDGTPAYDFGLLPTSMSSPVDPYSVYYHMSSCASQLVTLSISLAITSFITNCFLIQCSLLY
;
A
#
# COMPACT_ATOMS: atom_id res chain seq x y z
N MET A 1 -14.35 -8.15 18.43
CA MET A 1 -13.58 -7.35 17.45
C MET A 1 -13.33 -8.21 16.24
N ALA A 2 -13.39 -7.67 15.02
CA ALA A 2 -13.34 -8.47 13.78
C ALA A 2 -11.96 -9.12 13.51
N PHE A 3 -10.85 -8.47 13.89
CA PHE A 3 -9.49 -8.93 13.58
C PHE A 3 -8.81 -9.74 14.71
N ALA A 4 -9.46 -9.87 15.87
CA ALA A 4 -8.87 -10.58 17.01
C ALA A 4 -8.61 -12.05 16.66
N TYR A 5 -7.36 -12.50 16.84
CA TYR A 5 -6.86 -13.85 16.56
C TYR A 5 -7.03 -14.30 15.09
N SER A 6 -7.19 -13.35 14.17
CA SER A 6 -7.32 -13.65 12.73
C SER A 6 -5.99 -14.04 12.07
N GLY A 7 -4.87 -13.65 12.69
CA GLY A 7 -3.53 -13.71 12.09
C GLY A 7 -3.24 -12.54 11.14
N ILE A 8 -4.19 -11.62 10.89
CA ILE A 8 -4.00 -10.42 10.06
C ILE A 8 -3.19 -9.41 10.82
N SER A 9 -2.04 -9.05 10.25
CA SER A 9 -1.27 -7.90 10.67
C SER A 9 -1.97 -6.61 10.19
N VAL A 10 -2.28 -5.73 11.13
CA VAL A 10 -3.08 -4.52 10.93
C VAL A 10 -2.21 -3.29 11.14
N THR A 11 -2.26 -2.38 10.18
CA THR A 11 -1.74 -1.02 10.34
C THR A 11 -2.92 -0.07 10.50
N VAL A 12 -2.87 0.80 11.51
CA VAL A 12 -3.96 1.72 11.88
C VAL A 12 -3.65 3.14 11.41
N GLY A 13 -4.51 3.72 10.58
CA GLY A 13 -4.39 5.11 10.15
C GLY A 13 -4.98 6.10 11.16
N ILE A 14 -4.33 7.25 11.31
CA ILE A 14 -4.85 8.46 11.94
C ILE A 14 -5.19 9.44 10.82
N GLY A 15 -6.45 9.89 10.77
CA GLY A 15 -6.91 10.85 9.79
C GLY A 15 -6.19 12.20 9.92
N ASN A 16 -6.10 12.95 8.82
CA ASN A 16 -5.44 14.25 8.79
C ASN A 16 -6.09 15.25 9.77
N GLU A 17 -7.40 15.15 9.97
CA GLU A 17 -8.22 15.92 10.90
C GLU A 17 -7.83 15.74 12.37
N ASP A 18 -7.26 14.58 12.73
CA ASP A 18 -6.88 14.27 14.11
C ASP A 18 -5.44 14.68 14.42
N VAL A 19 -4.57 14.82 13.41
CA VAL A 19 -3.12 15.04 13.57
C VAL A 19 -2.81 16.21 14.50
N SER A 20 -3.44 17.38 14.30
CA SER A 20 -3.19 18.56 15.12
C SER A 20 -3.51 18.33 16.61
N SER A 21 -4.54 17.55 16.92
CA SER A 21 -4.93 17.26 18.31
C SER A 21 -3.88 16.41 19.04
N LEU A 22 -3.15 15.57 18.30
CA LEU A 22 -2.14 14.63 18.80
C LEU A 22 -0.77 15.28 19.01
N THR A 23 -0.63 16.57 18.70
CA THR A 23 0.52 17.38 19.13
C THR A 23 0.52 17.61 20.65
N ASP A 24 -0.60 17.36 21.32
CA ASP A 24 -0.69 17.22 22.77
C ASP A 24 -0.47 15.75 23.19
N LEU A 25 0.49 15.53 24.10
CA LEU A 25 0.88 14.19 24.53
C LEU A 25 -0.23 13.46 25.29
N PHE A 26 -1.08 14.17 26.06
CA PHE A 26 -2.19 13.54 26.76
C PHE A 26 -3.21 13.00 25.75
N ASN A 27 -3.53 13.78 24.72
CA ASN A 27 -4.41 13.32 23.64
C ASN A 27 -3.82 12.11 22.89
N ALA A 28 -2.52 12.13 22.57
CA ALA A 28 -1.85 10.99 21.94
C ALA A 28 -1.87 9.72 22.81
N GLN A 29 -1.70 9.86 24.12
CA GLN A 29 -1.85 8.75 25.07
C GLN A 29 -3.27 8.19 25.05
N GLN A 30 -4.29 9.05 25.14
CA GLN A 30 -5.68 8.61 25.07
C GLN A 30 -6.02 7.92 23.75
N TRP A 31 -5.47 8.41 22.63
CA TRP A 31 -5.64 7.78 21.33
C TRP A 31 -5.02 6.38 21.31
N VAL A 32 -3.79 6.19 21.83
CA VAL A 32 -3.14 4.87 21.92
C VAL A 32 -3.91 3.93 22.84
N GLU A 33 -4.41 4.38 24.00
CA GLU A 33 -5.28 3.56 24.85
C GLU A 33 -6.50 3.05 24.10
N THR A 34 -7.18 4.00 23.45
CA THR A 34 -8.48 3.78 22.83
C THR A 34 -8.35 2.98 21.54
N ASN A 35 -7.29 3.12 20.76
CA ASN A 35 -7.23 2.52 19.43
C ASN A 35 -6.25 1.35 19.33
N ILE A 36 -5.31 1.23 20.28
CA ILE A 36 -4.24 0.23 20.23
C ILE A 36 -4.28 -0.68 21.46
N ALA A 37 -4.14 -0.13 22.67
CA ALA A 37 -3.89 -0.91 23.87
C ALA A 37 -5.05 -1.86 24.25
N GLN A 38 -6.29 -1.49 23.96
CA GLN A 38 -7.43 -2.37 24.23
C GLN A 38 -7.54 -3.55 23.23
N TYR A 39 -6.89 -3.46 22.07
CA TYR A 39 -6.96 -4.46 20.99
C TYR A 39 -5.71 -5.35 20.91
N TYR A 40 -4.54 -4.80 21.23
CA TYR A 40 -3.26 -5.51 21.20
C TYR A 40 -3.04 -6.33 22.49
N PRO A 41 -2.59 -7.61 22.42
CA PRO A 41 -2.11 -8.34 21.24
C PRO A 41 -3.16 -9.29 20.63
N ALA A 42 -4.45 -9.18 20.98
CA ALA A 42 -5.47 -10.03 20.39
C ALA A 42 -5.59 -9.77 18.88
N THR A 43 -5.55 -8.50 18.47
CA THR A 43 -5.28 -8.09 17.09
C THR A 43 -3.78 -7.89 16.93
N ASP A 44 -3.19 -8.46 15.88
CA ASP A 44 -1.80 -8.20 15.50
C ASP A 44 -1.72 -6.79 14.89
N ILE A 45 -1.44 -5.79 15.72
CA ILE A 45 -1.26 -4.41 15.26
C ILE A 45 0.23 -4.21 15.05
N SER A 46 0.65 -3.98 13.81
CA SER A 46 2.07 -3.83 13.46
C SER A 46 2.52 -2.39 13.28
N GLY A 47 1.59 -1.44 13.06
CA GLY A 47 1.97 -0.05 12.89
C GLY A 47 0.84 0.96 12.97
N ILE A 48 1.23 2.23 13.12
CA ILE A 48 0.36 3.40 13.11
C ILE A 48 0.85 4.37 12.03
N LEU A 49 -0.07 4.79 11.15
CA LEU A 49 0.18 5.78 10.10
C LEU A 49 -0.43 7.11 10.51
N VAL A 50 0.43 8.10 10.80
CA VAL A 50 -0.02 9.43 11.22
C VAL A 50 -0.26 10.30 10.00
N GLY A 51 -1.52 10.66 9.77
CA GLY A 51 -1.94 11.39 8.58
C GLY A 51 -1.83 10.56 7.29
N ASN A 52 -2.29 11.14 6.19
CA ASN A 52 -2.14 10.58 4.84
C ASN A 52 -1.84 11.69 3.83
N GLU A 53 -0.74 11.55 3.09
CA GLU A 53 -0.31 12.45 2.03
C GLU A 53 -0.25 13.94 2.43
N VAL A 54 0.07 14.23 3.69
CA VAL A 54 0.05 15.57 4.30
C VAL A 54 0.81 16.64 3.49
N PHE A 55 1.88 16.25 2.80
CA PHE A 55 2.71 17.18 2.03
C PHE A 55 2.17 17.50 0.62
N SER A 56 1.11 16.82 0.16
CA SER A 56 0.46 17.08 -1.13
C SER A 56 -0.46 18.31 -1.11
N GLY A 57 -1.03 18.67 0.05
CA GLY A 57 -1.96 19.80 0.20
C GLY A 57 -1.27 21.12 0.56
N ASP A 58 -2.04 22.18 0.79
CA ASP A 58 -1.52 23.52 1.16
C ASP A 58 -1.66 23.86 2.66
N ASP A 59 -2.18 22.94 3.47
CA ASP A 59 -2.37 23.16 4.91
C ASP A 59 -1.03 23.22 5.64
N SER A 60 -0.56 24.44 5.90
CA SER A 60 0.70 24.68 6.58
C SER A 60 0.68 24.23 8.04
N GLN A 61 -0.48 24.27 8.70
CA GLN A 61 -0.62 23.84 10.10
C GLN A 61 -0.46 22.33 10.18
N LEU A 62 -1.20 21.58 9.35
CA LEU A 62 -1.11 20.12 9.27
C LEU A 62 0.33 19.64 8.98
N LYS A 63 1.03 20.30 8.04
CA LYS A 63 2.43 19.98 7.73
C LYS A 63 3.38 20.21 8.92
N ASN A 64 3.16 21.26 9.71
CA ASN A 64 3.96 21.55 10.90
C ASN A 64 3.64 20.58 12.05
N ASP A 65 2.39 20.12 12.15
CA ASP A 65 1.89 19.29 13.25
C ASP A 65 2.23 17.80 13.10
N LEU A 66 2.50 17.35 11.87
CA LEU A 66 2.72 15.93 11.56
C LEU A 66 3.85 15.30 12.38
N LEU A 67 5.06 15.87 12.36
CA LEU A 67 6.20 15.28 13.08
C LEU A 67 6.00 15.31 14.61
N PRO A 68 5.55 16.41 15.24
CA PRO A 68 5.19 16.40 16.67
C PRO A 68 4.14 15.33 17.03
N ALA A 69 3.10 15.15 16.20
CA ALA A 69 2.10 14.11 16.43
C ALA A 69 2.70 12.70 16.36
N MET A 70 3.55 12.42 15.36
CA MET A 70 4.28 11.15 15.25
C MET A 70 5.15 10.87 16.48
N GLN A 71 5.87 11.89 16.97
CA GLN A 71 6.70 11.78 18.16
C GLN A 71 5.89 11.49 19.43
N ASN A 72 4.73 12.12 19.58
CA ASN A 72 3.84 11.88 20.71
C ASN A 72 3.19 10.49 20.67
N ILE A 73 2.77 10.02 19.49
CA ILE A 73 2.24 8.66 19.31
C ILE A 73 3.32 7.62 19.67
N TYR A 74 4.55 7.80 19.17
CA TYR A 74 5.66 6.93 19.54
C TYR A 74 5.96 6.95 21.04
N THR A 75 5.92 8.14 21.66
CA THR A 75 6.10 8.28 23.12
C THR A 75 4.99 7.56 23.89
N ALA A 76 3.74 7.64 23.43
CA ALA A 76 2.61 6.94 24.02
C ALA A 76 2.75 5.41 23.90
N LEU A 77 3.19 4.89 22.74
CA LEU A 77 3.52 3.47 22.57
C LEU A 77 4.64 3.03 23.51
N LYS A 78 5.71 3.83 23.62
CA LYS A 78 6.83 3.55 24.53
C LYS A 78 6.41 3.50 25.99
N ASN A 79 5.49 4.37 26.41
CA ASN A 79 4.95 4.33 27.77
C ASN A 79 4.17 3.04 28.07
N ARG A 80 3.72 2.33 27.04
CA ARG A 80 3.06 1.02 27.12
C ARG A 80 3.98 -0.17 26.87
N GLY A 81 5.21 0.06 26.44
CA GLY A 81 6.15 -1.00 26.06
C GLY A 81 5.85 -1.63 24.70
N PHE A 82 5.14 -0.92 23.81
CA PHE A 82 4.75 -1.40 22.48
C PHE A 82 5.68 -0.91 21.36
N GLU A 83 6.69 -0.10 21.67
CA GLU A 83 7.53 0.60 20.69
C GLU A 83 8.35 -0.34 19.79
N ASN A 84 8.57 -1.58 20.21
CA ASN A 84 9.31 -2.58 19.43
C ASN A 84 8.39 -3.43 18.53
N ASP A 85 7.09 -3.43 18.79
CA ASP A 85 6.09 -4.25 18.08
C ASP A 85 5.25 -3.42 17.11
N VAL A 86 5.01 -2.15 17.43
CA VAL A 86 4.15 -1.23 16.66
C VAL A 86 4.99 -0.08 16.11
N PHE A 87 5.27 -0.09 14.81
CA PHE A 87 6.01 1.02 14.18
C PHE A 87 5.14 2.27 14.03
N VAL A 88 5.78 3.44 13.94
CA VAL A 88 5.10 4.71 13.61
C VAL A 88 5.66 5.25 12.31
N SER A 89 4.81 5.54 11.32
CA SER A 89 5.22 6.16 10.07
C SER A 89 4.12 7.09 9.54
N THR A 90 4.31 7.61 8.33
CA THR A 90 3.32 8.43 7.62
C THR A 90 3.44 8.15 6.12
N PRO A 91 2.33 7.86 5.42
CA PRO A 91 2.32 7.61 4.00
C PRO A 91 2.37 8.93 3.21
N HIS A 92 3.22 8.97 2.20
CA HIS A 92 3.40 10.12 1.33
C HIS A 92 2.97 9.84 -0.10
N SER A 93 2.31 10.80 -0.76
CA SER A 93 2.19 10.74 -2.22
C SER A 93 3.54 10.98 -2.88
N GLN A 94 3.68 10.62 -4.15
CA GLN A 94 4.89 10.92 -4.93
C GLN A 94 5.08 12.41 -5.25
N ALA A 95 4.11 13.28 -4.93
CA ALA A 95 4.24 14.74 -5.10
C ALA A 95 5.34 15.36 -4.21
N ILE A 96 5.87 14.59 -3.25
CA ILE A 96 7.05 14.99 -2.47
C ILE A 96 8.34 15.00 -3.30
N LEU A 97 8.35 14.40 -4.49
CA LEU A 97 9.51 14.35 -5.39
C LEU A 97 9.48 15.54 -6.37
N SER A 98 10.60 16.24 -6.49
CA SER A 98 10.81 17.23 -7.57
C SER A 98 11.35 16.59 -8.85
N THR A 99 12.08 15.49 -8.71
CA THR A 99 12.62 14.70 -9.82
C THR A 99 12.43 13.22 -9.49
N SER A 100 11.98 12.45 -10.47
CA SER A 100 11.84 10.99 -10.39
C SER A 100 12.35 10.25 -11.64
N PHE A 101 12.81 10.98 -12.65
CA PHE A 101 13.36 10.40 -13.88
C PHE A 101 14.70 11.05 -14.27
N PRO A 102 15.74 10.25 -14.56
CA PRO A 102 15.78 8.81 -14.35
C PRO A 102 15.70 8.47 -12.84
N PRO A 103 15.34 7.23 -12.43
CA PRO A 103 15.14 6.88 -11.02
C PRO A 103 16.31 7.25 -10.11
N SER A 104 17.56 7.07 -10.55
CA SER A 104 18.76 7.46 -9.80
C SER A 104 18.90 8.97 -9.54
N ALA A 105 18.18 9.82 -10.28
CA ALA A 105 18.14 11.26 -10.07
C ALA A 105 17.00 11.67 -9.12
N GLY A 106 16.32 10.70 -8.49
CA GLY A 106 15.27 10.92 -7.52
C GLY A 106 15.66 11.94 -6.46
N ALA A 107 14.84 12.98 -6.30
CA ALA A 107 15.09 14.05 -5.35
C ALA A 107 13.76 14.60 -4.79
N PHE A 108 13.73 14.85 -3.48
CA PHE A 108 12.59 15.50 -2.85
C PHE A 108 12.46 16.98 -3.30
N VAL A 109 11.27 17.54 -3.18
CA VAL A 109 11.04 18.99 -3.35
C VAL A 109 11.85 19.75 -2.29
N PRO A 110 12.74 20.69 -2.65
CA PRO A 110 13.70 21.30 -1.72
C PRO A 110 13.08 21.90 -0.44
N ASP A 111 11.94 22.60 -0.57
CA ASP A 111 11.24 23.21 0.57
C ASP A 111 10.63 22.16 1.50
N ILE A 112 10.08 21.08 0.92
CA ILE A 112 9.53 19.94 1.68
C ILE A 112 10.67 19.17 2.35
N ALA A 113 11.76 18.94 1.61
CA ALA A 113 12.94 18.21 2.03
C ALA A 113 13.60 18.84 3.26
N SER A 114 13.93 20.13 3.16
CA SER A 114 14.68 20.83 4.19
C SER A 114 13.83 21.11 5.44
N LYS A 115 12.55 21.46 5.27
CA LYS A 115 11.69 21.87 6.37
C LYS A 115 11.05 20.70 7.11
N TYR A 116 10.61 19.66 6.38
CA TYR A 116 9.76 18.61 6.95
C TYR A 116 10.36 17.22 6.86
N LEU A 117 10.87 16.80 5.70
CA LEU A 117 11.34 15.42 5.54
C LEU A 117 12.67 15.19 6.27
N ALA A 118 13.66 16.06 6.18
CA ALA A 118 14.94 15.86 6.86
C ALA A 118 14.81 15.59 8.38
N PRO A 119 14.06 16.40 9.17
CA PRO A 119 13.84 16.07 10.58
C PRO A 119 12.97 14.82 10.80
N MET A 120 12.02 14.53 9.91
CA MET A 120 11.21 13.32 9.98
C MET A 120 12.00 12.04 9.68
N LEU A 121 12.86 12.05 8.66
CA LEU A 121 13.75 10.94 8.32
C LEU A 121 14.73 10.65 9.46
N LYS A 122 15.22 11.70 10.13
CA LYS A 122 16.01 11.54 11.37
C LYS A 122 15.21 10.76 12.42
N PHE A 123 13.97 11.16 12.67
CA PHE A 123 13.10 10.49 13.62
C PHE A 123 12.79 9.04 13.22
N LEU A 124 12.41 8.78 11.95
CA LEU A 124 12.15 7.43 11.45
C LEU A 124 13.36 6.51 11.62
N ARG A 125 14.57 6.99 11.31
CA ARG A 125 15.81 6.24 11.54
C ARG A 125 16.03 5.95 13.04
N GLU A 126 15.81 6.93 13.91
CA GLU A 126 15.99 6.77 15.37
C GLU A 126 15.06 5.71 15.98
N ILE A 127 13.86 5.55 15.43
CA ILE A 127 12.86 4.57 15.90
C ILE A 127 12.85 3.27 15.07
N GLY A 128 13.68 3.18 14.03
CA GLY A 128 13.72 2.00 13.15
C GLY A 128 12.49 1.83 12.24
N SER A 129 11.73 2.89 12.00
CA SER A 129 10.51 2.85 11.18
C SER A 129 10.79 2.98 9.67
N PRO A 130 9.92 2.41 8.82
CA PRO A 130 10.03 2.58 7.38
C PRO A 130 9.59 3.98 6.93
N PHE A 131 10.07 4.38 5.75
CA PHE A 131 9.49 5.47 4.98
C PHE A 131 8.37 4.92 4.09
N MET A 132 7.18 5.50 4.12
CA MET A 132 6.02 4.98 3.40
C MET A 132 5.59 5.91 2.28
N VAL A 133 5.29 5.33 1.12
CA VAL A 133 4.95 6.07 -0.10
C VAL A 133 3.81 5.40 -0.85
N ASN A 134 2.98 6.19 -1.53
CA ASN A 134 1.86 5.78 -2.35
C ASN A 134 2.18 5.94 -3.86
N PRO A 135 3.00 5.06 -4.47
CA PRO A 135 3.27 5.08 -5.89
C PRO A 135 2.09 4.51 -6.68
N TYR A 136 1.68 5.21 -7.72
CA TYR A 136 0.60 4.79 -8.60
C TYR A 136 1.03 4.89 -10.07
N PRO A 137 1.60 3.80 -10.64
CA PRO A 137 1.94 3.72 -12.06
C PRO A 137 0.79 4.10 -13.00
N TYR A 138 -0.45 3.87 -12.55
CA TYR A 138 -1.67 4.30 -13.24
C TYR A 138 -1.68 5.80 -13.55
N PHE A 139 -1.34 6.68 -12.58
CA PHE A 139 -1.40 8.13 -12.81
C PHE A 139 -0.35 8.60 -13.82
N ALA A 140 0.84 8.03 -13.79
CA ALA A 140 1.88 8.30 -14.77
C ALA A 140 1.47 7.86 -16.19
N TYR A 141 0.84 6.67 -16.32
CA TYR A 141 0.28 6.20 -17.59
C TYR A 141 -0.87 7.10 -18.07
N LYS A 142 -1.83 7.40 -17.20
CA LYS A 142 -2.98 8.27 -17.50
C LYS A 142 -2.54 9.64 -18.02
N ALA A 143 -1.54 10.24 -17.39
CA ALA A 143 -1.03 11.54 -17.77
C ALA A 143 -0.26 11.53 -19.11
N ASN A 144 0.47 10.46 -19.40
CA ASN A 144 1.38 10.40 -20.57
C ASN A 144 1.35 9.04 -21.30
N PRO A 145 0.19 8.59 -21.83
CA PRO A 145 0.05 7.25 -22.41
C PRO A 145 0.83 7.05 -23.72
N GLN A 146 1.35 8.14 -24.30
CA GLN A 146 2.20 8.10 -25.49
C GLN A 146 3.68 7.84 -25.17
N THR A 147 4.10 8.10 -23.93
CA THR A 147 5.50 7.97 -23.49
C THR A 147 5.67 6.82 -22.51
N VAL A 148 4.71 6.65 -21.59
CA VAL A 148 4.68 5.53 -20.65
C VAL A 148 3.90 4.40 -21.30
N SER A 149 4.56 3.27 -21.55
CA SER A 149 3.86 2.10 -22.08
C SER A 149 2.89 1.52 -21.07
N LEU A 150 1.74 1.06 -21.55
CA LEU A 150 0.80 0.35 -20.69
C LEU A 150 1.45 -0.89 -20.07
N GLN A 151 2.25 -1.65 -20.86
CA GLN A 151 2.94 -2.84 -20.36
C GLN A 151 3.90 -2.53 -19.21
N TYR A 152 4.66 -1.44 -19.31
CA TYR A 152 5.58 -0.98 -18.27
C TYR A 152 4.83 -0.52 -17.02
N ALA A 153 3.68 0.14 -17.18
CA ALA A 153 2.85 0.61 -16.06
C ALA A 153 2.10 -0.54 -15.34
N LEU A 154 1.69 -1.59 -16.06
CA LEU A 154 0.93 -2.72 -15.51
C LEU A 154 1.74 -3.68 -14.62
N SER A 155 2.98 -3.33 -14.29
CA SER A 155 3.89 -4.19 -13.53
C SER A 155 4.05 -5.59 -14.12
N ALA A 156 3.86 -5.73 -15.44
CA ALA A 156 3.89 -7.01 -16.12
C ALA A 156 5.23 -7.69 -15.85
N SER A 157 5.20 -8.84 -15.16
CA SER A 157 6.38 -9.65 -14.94
C SER A 157 6.91 -10.04 -16.31
N THR A 158 8.01 -9.43 -16.74
CA THR A 158 8.74 -9.89 -17.91
C THR A 158 9.47 -11.17 -17.54
N SER A 159 8.75 -12.27 -17.33
CA SER A 159 9.29 -13.55 -17.77
C SER A 159 9.27 -13.48 -19.30
N LEU A 160 10.39 -13.02 -19.87
CA LEU A 160 10.74 -13.31 -21.24
C LEU A 160 10.73 -14.84 -21.40
N SER A 161 9.60 -15.41 -21.78
CA SER A 161 9.55 -16.73 -22.37
C SER A 161 8.42 -16.81 -23.39
N THR A 162 8.87 -16.94 -24.64
CA THR A 162 8.17 -17.46 -25.82
C THR A 162 7.03 -16.63 -26.43
N ALA A 163 7.43 -15.87 -27.46
CA ALA A 163 6.84 -15.88 -28.80
C ALA A 163 5.32 -16.09 -28.90
N SER A 164 4.58 -15.01 -29.14
CA SER A 164 3.80 -14.79 -30.38
C SER A 164 2.75 -13.72 -30.11
N GLN A 165 3.14 -12.46 -30.22
CA GLN A 165 2.19 -11.39 -30.53
C GLN A 165 2.95 -10.31 -31.30
N THR A 166 2.76 -10.32 -32.62
CA THR A 166 3.17 -9.26 -33.53
C THR A 166 2.28 -8.05 -33.28
N VAL A 167 2.60 -7.25 -32.26
CA VAL A 167 2.16 -5.86 -32.19
C VAL A 167 3.26 -5.01 -32.82
N ALA A 168 2.87 -4.21 -33.83
CA ALA A 168 3.77 -3.38 -34.60
C ALA A 168 4.67 -2.54 -33.69
N ALA A 169 5.96 -2.47 -34.04
CA ALA A 169 6.95 -1.64 -33.37
C ALA A 169 6.47 -0.19 -33.30
N SER A 170 5.92 0.18 -32.16
CA SER A 170 5.73 1.56 -31.71
C SER A 170 6.87 1.89 -30.75
N SER A 171 7.36 3.12 -30.74
CA SER A 171 8.48 3.65 -29.95
C SER A 171 8.24 3.66 -28.42
N ILE A 172 7.50 2.68 -27.93
CA ILE A 172 6.94 2.55 -26.59
C ILE A 172 7.91 1.70 -25.77
N THR A 173 8.51 2.27 -24.72
CA THR A 173 9.50 1.59 -23.88
C THR A 173 8.85 0.49 -23.03
N THR A 174 9.22 -0.76 -23.28
CA THR A 174 8.85 -1.92 -22.44
C THR A 174 9.80 -2.11 -21.26
N SER A 175 10.91 -1.37 -21.27
CA SER A 175 11.87 -1.24 -20.18
C SER A 175 12.59 0.10 -20.31
N VAL A 176 13.02 0.66 -19.20
CA VAL A 176 13.78 1.91 -19.13
C VAL A 176 15.16 1.62 -18.55
N THR A 177 16.22 1.99 -19.26
CA THR A 177 17.58 1.96 -18.71
C THR A 177 17.88 3.30 -18.07
N ASP A 178 18.23 3.28 -16.79
CA ASP A 178 18.72 4.44 -16.08
C ASP A 178 20.12 4.80 -16.59
N PRO A 179 20.32 6.00 -17.16
CA PRO A 179 21.57 6.38 -17.82
C PRO A 179 22.72 6.62 -16.84
N ASN A 180 22.44 6.86 -15.55
CA ASN A 180 23.47 7.15 -14.56
C ASN A 180 24.02 5.88 -13.93
N THR A 181 23.18 4.86 -13.78
CA THR A 181 23.51 3.61 -13.06
C THR A 181 23.60 2.38 -13.97
N GLY A 182 23.00 2.43 -15.15
CA GLY A 182 22.85 1.28 -16.04
C GLY A 182 21.79 0.27 -15.58
N LEU A 183 21.07 0.54 -14.49
CA LEU A 183 19.97 -0.31 -14.03
C LEU A 183 18.84 -0.32 -15.06
N ILE A 184 18.25 -1.50 -15.26
CA ILE A 184 17.14 -1.70 -16.20
C ILE A 184 15.86 -1.93 -15.41
N TYR A 185 14.90 -1.04 -15.62
CA TYR A 185 13.58 -1.09 -15.03
C TYR A 185 12.62 -1.71 -16.02
N TYR A 186 12.03 -2.86 -15.67
CA TYR A 186 11.05 -3.56 -16.51
C TYR A 186 9.61 -3.23 -16.15
N ASN A 187 9.38 -2.56 -15.01
CA ASN A 187 8.10 -2.01 -14.62
C ASN A 187 8.27 -0.64 -13.97
N LEU A 188 7.21 0.16 -14.04
CA LEU A 188 7.19 1.53 -13.54
C LEU A 188 7.19 1.58 -12.01
N LEU A 189 6.56 0.62 -11.33
CA LEU A 189 6.56 0.58 -9.86
C LEU A 189 7.99 0.50 -9.30
N ASP A 190 8.88 -0.27 -9.93
CA ASP A 190 10.31 -0.31 -9.57
C ASP A 190 10.99 1.03 -9.70
N ALA A 191 10.76 1.70 -10.83
CA ALA A 191 11.35 3.00 -11.11
C ALA A 191 10.85 4.06 -10.12
N GLU A 192 9.57 4.01 -9.77
CA GLU A 192 8.94 4.90 -8.80
C GLU A 192 9.48 4.69 -7.38
N VAL A 193 9.64 3.43 -6.95
CA VAL A 193 10.22 3.10 -5.63
C VAL A 193 11.71 3.44 -5.57
N ASP A 194 12.48 3.14 -6.63
CA ASP A 194 13.91 3.46 -6.67
C ASP A 194 14.19 4.96 -6.77
N ALA A 195 13.28 5.74 -7.36
CA ALA A 195 13.34 7.20 -7.27
C ALA A 195 13.21 7.71 -5.83
N VAL A 196 12.38 7.05 -5.00
CA VAL A 196 12.29 7.38 -3.57
C VAL A 196 13.55 6.97 -2.84
N TYR A 197 14.11 5.78 -3.12
CA TYR A 197 15.39 5.37 -2.55
C TYR A 197 16.53 6.33 -2.89
N ALA A 198 16.61 6.79 -4.14
CA ALA A 198 17.59 7.79 -4.57
C ALA A 198 17.39 9.13 -3.82
N ALA A 199 16.15 9.57 -3.63
CA ALA A 199 15.84 10.79 -2.89
C ALA A 199 16.24 10.70 -1.40
N LEU A 200 16.00 9.54 -0.78
CA LEU A 200 16.45 9.24 0.59
C LEU A 200 17.99 9.25 0.68
N GLU A 201 18.67 8.62 -0.28
CA GLU A 201 20.14 8.63 -0.36
C GLU A 201 20.69 10.05 -0.53
N GLY A 202 20.04 10.89 -1.34
CA GLY A 202 20.40 12.30 -1.52
C GLY A 202 20.33 13.13 -0.22
N LEU A 203 19.50 12.73 0.75
CA LEU A 203 19.46 13.32 2.10
C LEU A 203 20.32 12.57 3.13
N GLY A 204 21.04 11.52 2.71
CA GLY A 204 21.89 10.71 3.57
C GLY A 204 21.16 9.65 4.39
N TYR A 205 19.99 9.18 3.94
CA TYR A 205 19.10 8.21 4.60
C TYR A 205 18.91 6.90 3.81
N SER A 206 19.99 6.40 3.19
CA SER A 206 19.97 5.20 2.33
C SER A 206 19.72 3.86 3.06
N ASP A 207 19.73 3.87 4.39
CA ASP A 207 19.45 2.76 5.30
C ASP A 207 17.96 2.63 5.67
N ILE A 208 17.15 3.68 5.45
CA ILE A 208 15.71 3.61 5.70
C ILE A 208 15.04 2.75 4.63
N LYS A 209 14.25 1.77 5.07
CA LYS A 209 13.45 0.93 4.16
C LYS A 209 12.26 1.72 3.62
N VAL A 210 11.93 1.50 2.35
CA VAL A 210 10.72 2.03 1.73
C VAL A 210 9.65 0.93 1.74
N VAL A 211 8.43 1.30 2.13
CA VAL A 211 7.24 0.45 2.05
C VAL A 211 6.20 1.17 1.20
N VAL A 212 5.59 0.45 0.26
CA VAL A 212 4.50 0.96 -0.56
C VAL A 212 3.21 0.92 0.28
N SER A 213 2.80 2.07 0.82
CA SER A 213 1.60 2.15 1.66
C SER A 213 0.32 2.04 0.86
N GLU A 214 0.31 2.45 -0.40
CA GLU A 214 -0.84 2.26 -1.29
C GLU A 214 -0.37 2.14 -2.73
N THR A 215 -0.94 1.18 -3.46
CA THR A 215 -0.84 1.15 -4.92
C THR A 215 -1.97 0.30 -5.51
N GLY A 216 -2.45 0.67 -6.70
CA GLY A 216 -3.58 -0.01 -7.33
C GLY A 216 -3.84 0.52 -8.73
N TRP A 217 -4.89 -0.03 -9.35
CA TRP A 217 -5.31 0.38 -10.70
C TRP A 217 -6.84 0.34 -10.82
N PRO A 218 -7.50 1.41 -11.28
CA PRO A 218 -8.95 1.48 -11.31
C PRO A 218 -9.53 0.64 -12.46
N SER A 219 -10.64 -0.04 -12.18
CA SER A 219 -11.33 -0.92 -13.12
C SER A 219 -12.29 -0.18 -14.07
N VAL A 220 -12.67 1.05 -13.73
CA VAL A 220 -13.54 1.93 -14.51
C VAL A 220 -13.04 3.36 -14.33
N GLY A 221 -13.14 4.20 -15.35
CA GLY A 221 -12.81 5.62 -15.24
C GLY A 221 -13.65 6.47 -16.20
N ASP A 222 -13.51 7.79 -16.08
CA ASP A 222 -14.13 8.74 -17.00
C ASP A 222 -13.50 8.67 -18.41
N PRO A 223 -14.10 9.26 -19.46
CA PRO A 223 -13.58 9.16 -20.83
C PRO A 223 -12.14 9.67 -21.04
N ASP A 224 -11.65 10.55 -20.16
CA ASP A 224 -10.28 11.07 -20.15
C ASP A 224 -9.33 10.28 -19.24
N GLU A 225 -9.80 9.19 -18.62
CA GLU A 225 -9.02 8.34 -17.72
C GLU A 225 -8.44 7.12 -18.44
N ALA A 226 -7.49 7.41 -19.34
CA ALA A 226 -6.84 6.39 -20.15
C ALA A 226 -6.28 5.24 -19.29
N GLY A 227 -6.68 4.02 -19.65
CA GLY A 227 -6.19 2.79 -19.00
C GLY A 227 -7.06 2.27 -17.86
N ALA A 228 -8.04 3.03 -17.37
CA ALA A 228 -8.98 2.56 -16.34
C ALA A 228 -9.96 1.54 -16.93
N THR A 229 -9.60 0.25 -16.85
CA THR A 229 -10.39 -0.87 -17.38
C THR A 229 -10.23 -2.09 -16.48
N VAL A 230 -11.24 -2.94 -16.44
CA VAL A 230 -11.23 -4.20 -15.68
C VAL A 230 -10.01 -5.05 -16.03
N GLN A 231 -9.66 -5.16 -17.31
CA GLN A 231 -8.53 -5.96 -17.79
C GLN A 231 -7.19 -5.43 -17.26
N ASN A 232 -7.02 -4.11 -17.22
CA ASN A 232 -5.80 -3.49 -16.73
C ASN A 232 -5.72 -3.54 -15.20
N ALA A 233 -6.83 -3.34 -14.50
CA ALA A 233 -6.91 -3.50 -13.04
C ALA A 233 -6.54 -4.93 -12.62
N GLN A 234 -7.14 -5.91 -13.30
CA GLN A 234 -6.80 -7.32 -13.14
C GLN A 234 -5.31 -7.59 -13.38
N ALA A 235 -4.76 -7.09 -14.50
CA ALA A 235 -3.36 -7.31 -14.84
C ALA A 235 -2.42 -6.70 -13.78
N TYR A 236 -2.62 -5.44 -13.40
CA TYR A 236 -1.78 -4.75 -12.43
C TYR A 236 -1.77 -5.47 -11.09
N ASN A 237 -2.96 -5.73 -10.52
CA ASN A 237 -3.07 -6.32 -9.18
C ASN A 237 -2.60 -7.78 -9.15
N SER A 238 -2.90 -8.58 -10.19
CA SER A 238 -2.40 -9.97 -10.26
C SER A 238 -0.88 -10.03 -10.40
N ASN A 239 -0.28 -9.13 -11.19
CA ASN A 239 1.17 -9.04 -11.33
C ASN A 239 1.84 -8.60 -10.02
N LEU A 240 1.24 -7.63 -9.33
CA LEU A 240 1.72 -7.17 -8.03
C LEU A 240 1.68 -8.29 -6.99
N ILE A 241 0.56 -9.02 -6.88
CA ILE A 241 0.42 -10.17 -5.97
C ILE A 241 1.51 -11.21 -6.26
N ALA A 242 1.63 -11.66 -7.51
CA ALA A 242 2.63 -12.65 -7.91
C ALA A 242 4.07 -12.18 -7.63
N ARG A 243 4.32 -10.87 -7.70
CA ARG A 243 5.62 -10.28 -7.37
C ARG A 243 5.88 -10.31 -5.87
N LEU A 244 4.91 -9.91 -5.05
CA LEU A 244 5.02 -9.91 -3.59
C LEU A 244 5.26 -11.33 -3.06
N GLU A 245 4.57 -12.35 -3.62
CA GLU A 245 4.77 -13.76 -3.26
C GLU A 245 6.19 -14.27 -3.55
N ARG A 246 6.84 -13.73 -4.58
CA ARG A 246 8.23 -14.08 -4.93
C ARG A 246 9.27 -13.38 -4.06
N GLY A 247 8.85 -12.43 -3.21
CA GLY A 247 9.76 -11.65 -2.37
C GLY A 247 10.79 -10.84 -3.17
N GLN A 248 10.43 -10.40 -4.37
CA GLN A 248 11.35 -9.67 -5.27
C GLN A 248 11.53 -8.22 -4.82
N GLY A 249 12.77 -7.77 -4.69
CA GLY A 249 13.12 -6.36 -4.51
C GLY A 249 13.01 -5.55 -5.80
N THR A 250 13.61 -4.36 -5.79
CA THR A 250 13.74 -3.46 -6.95
C THR A 250 15.14 -3.58 -7.56
N PRO A 251 15.40 -3.05 -8.78
CA PRO A 251 16.74 -3.02 -9.37
C PRO A 251 17.81 -2.39 -8.47
N ALA A 252 17.52 -1.30 -7.74
CA ALA A 252 18.47 -0.66 -6.83
C ALA A 252 18.55 -1.33 -5.45
N LYS A 253 17.52 -2.08 -5.04
CA LYS A 253 17.47 -2.82 -3.76
C LYS A 253 17.04 -4.28 -3.98
N PRO A 254 17.84 -5.09 -4.70
CA PRO A 254 17.44 -6.46 -5.08
C PRO A 254 17.26 -7.40 -3.88
N ASP A 255 18.01 -7.15 -2.79
CA ASP A 255 18.00 -7.98 -1.58
C ASP A 255 16.96 -7.56 -0.54
N VAL A 256 16.18 -6.50 -0.82
CA VAL A 256 15.10 -6.02 0.06
C VAL A 256 13.76 -6.32 -0.63
N PRO A 257 13.01 -7.33 -0.19
CA PRO A 257 11.70 -7.63 -0.76
C PRO A 257 10.78 -6.40 -0.73
N LEU A 258 10.10 -6.14 -1.85
CA LEU A 258 9.08 -5.10 -1.88
C LEU A 258 7.95 -5.47 -0.92
N GLN A 259 7.57 -4.53 -0.07
CA GLN A 259 6.35 -4.61 0.74
C GLN A 259 5.37 -3.58 0.20
N ALA A 260 4.13 -3.99 -0.03
CA ALA A 260 3.10 -3.14 -0.58
C ALA A 260 1.72 -3.47 0.00
N PHE A 261 0.88 -2.44 0.13
CA PHE A 261 -0.56 -2.60 0.35
C PHE A 261 -1.31 -2.32 -0.94
N ILE A 262 -2.20 -3.25 -1.30
CA ILE A 262 -3.03 -3.11 -2.50
C ILE A 262 -4.22 -2.20 -2.17
N PHE A 263 -4.32 -1.09 -2.89
CA PHE A 263 -5.45 -0.17 -2.84
C PHE A 263 -6.49 -0.57 -3.90
N ALA A 264 -7.70 -1.00 -3.55
CA ALA A 264 -8.24 -1.21 -2.19
C ALA A 264 -9.04 -2.51 -2.10
N MET A 265 -9.51 -2.86 -0.89
CA MET A 265 -10.34 -4.06 -0.72
C MET A 265 -11.66 -3.96 -1.50
N PHE A 266 -12.39 -2.84 -1.36
CA PHE A 266 -13.71 -2.66 -1.95
C PHE A 266 -13.78 -1.45 -2.88
N ASN A 267 -14.70 -1.49 -3.84
CA ASN A 267 -15.14 -0.28 -4.52
C ASN A 267 -15.87 0.62 -3.52
N GLU A 268 -15.48 1.89 -3.47
CA GLU A 268 -15.96 2.87 -2.49
C GLU A 268 -16.88 3.90 -3.17
N ASP A 269 -18.18 3.61 -3.22
CA ASP A 269 -19.17 4.37 -4.00
C ASP A 269 -19.37 5.83 -3.55
N LEU A 270 -19.01 6.15 -2.31
CA LEU A 270 -19.09 7.50 -1.75
C LEU A 270 -17.84 8.36 -1.99
N LYS A 271 -16.78 7.84 -2.62
CA LYS A 271 -15.58 8.64 -2.87
C LYS A 271 -15.86 9.80 -3.83
N PRO A 272 -15.45 11.04 -3.48
CA PRO A 272 -15.55 12.18 -4.36
C PRO A 272 -14.55 12.08 -5.52
N GLY A 273 -14.71 12.95 -6.51
CA GLY A 273 -13.77 13.03 -7.64
C GLY A 273 -14.18 12.15 -8.84
N PRO A 274 -13.23 11.82 -9.72
CA PRO A 274 -13.51 11.14 -10.97
C PRO A 274 -14.07 9.74 -10.77
N THR A 275 -14.60 9.14 -11.83
CA THR A 275 -15.17 7.78 -11.76
C THR A 275 -14.17 6.73 -11.30
N SER A 276 -12.88 6.88 -11.62
CA SER A 276 -11.84 5.98 -11.15
C SER A 276 -11.76 5.82 -9.63
N GLU A 277 -11.98 6.89 -8.85
CA GLU A 277 -11.87 6.84 -7.39
C GLU A 277 -12.83 5.83 -6.75
N ARG A 278 -13.99 5.58 -7.39
CA ARG A 278 -15.00 4.63 -6.90
C ARG A 278 -14.75 3.18 -7.36
N HIS A 279 -13.67 2.91 -8.10
CA HIS A 279 -13.49 1.65 -8.83
C HIS A 279 -12.09 1.00 -8.68
N TYR A 280 -11.38 1.27 -7.57
CA TYR A 280 -10.08 0.63 -7.23
C TYR A 280 -10.21 -0.73 -6.53
N GLY A 281 -11.42 -1.13 -6.12
CA GLY A 281 -11.64 -2.33 -5.32
C GLY A 281 -11.24 -3.62 -6.01
N LEU A 282 -10.69 -4.55 -5.23
CA LEU A 282 -10.61 -5.98 -5.59
C LEU A 282 -11.99 -6.64 -5.55
N PHE A 283 -12.89 -6.12 -4.71
CA PHE A 283 -14.27 -6.56 -4.54
C PHE A 283 -15.27 -5.42 -4.76
N ASN A 284 -16.50 -5.78 -5.14
CA ASN A 284 -17.65 -4.90 -5.10
C ASN A 284 -18.17 -4.74 -3.65
N PRO A 285 -19.02 -3.73 -3.36
CA PRO A 285 -19.55 -3.51 -2.00
C PRO A 285 -20.34 -4.69 -1.42
N ASP A 286 -20.89 -5.56 -2.29
CA ASP A 286 -21.61 -6.77 -1.89
C ASP A 286 -20.68 -7.97 -1.57
N GLY A 287 -19.37 -7.79 -1.66
CA GLY A 287 -18.36 -8.82 -1.42
C GLY A 287 -18.10 -9.73 -2.62
N THR A 288 -18.77 -9.53 -3.76
CA THR A 288 -18.43 -10.24 -5.00
C THR A 288 -17.11 -9.71 -5.56
N PRO A 289 -16.27 -10.54 -6.20
CA PRO A 289 -15.05 -10.05 -6.83
C PRO A 289 -15.35 -9.04 -7.94
N ALA A 290 -14.63 -7.93 -7.99
CA ALA A 290 -14.73 -6.97 -9.09
C ALA A 290 -14.10 -7.54 -10.37
N TYR A 291 -13.06 -8.36 -10.21
CA TYR A 291 -12.36 -9.13 -11.25
C TYR A 291 -11.58 -10.27 -10.60
N ASP A 292 -11.06 -11.20 -11.40
CA ASP A 292 -10.20 -12.28 -10.90
C ASP A 292 -8.75 -11.79 -10.74
N PHE A 293 -8.33 -11.55 -9.51
CA PHE A 293 -6.98 -11.08 -9.16
C PHE A 293 -6.02 -12.21 -8.73
N GLY A 294 -6.34 -13.47 -9.10
CA GLY A 294 -5.41 -14.60 -8.96
C GLY A 294 -5.39 -15.27 -7.58
N LEU A 295 -6.18 -14.80 -6.61
CA LEU A 295 -6.30 -15.38 -5.26
C LEU A 295 -7.67 -15.99 -4.97
N LEU A 296 -8.60 -15.97 -5.94
CA LEU A 296 -9.94 -16.51 -5.76
C LEU A 296 -9.93 -18.05 -5.88
N PRO A 297 -10.65 -18.79 -5.01
CA PRO A 297 -10.84 -20.22 -5.19
C PRO A 297 -11.53 -20.49 -6.52
N THR A 298 -11.03 -21.46 -7.28
CA THR A 298 -11.52 -21.87 -8.61
C THR A 298 -12.97 -22.38 -8.66
N SER A 299 -13.72 -22.31 -7.54
CA SER A 299 -15.06 -22.88 -7.38
C SER A 299 -16.14 -21.90 -6.88
N MET A 300 -16.06 -20.60 -7.20
CA MET A 300 -17.17 -19.65 -6.96
C MET A 300 -18.18 -19.57 -8.11
N SER A 301 -18.28 -20.61 -8.95
CA SER A 301 -19.20 -20.69 -10.09
C SER A 301 -20.60 -21.24 -9.75
N SER A 302 -21.09 -21.09 -8.52
CA SER A 302 -22.46 -21.49 -8.18
C SER A 302 -23.12 -20.48 -7.23
N PRO A 303 -24.36 -20.04 -7.50
CA PRO A 303 -25.06 -19.11 -6.64
C PRO A 303 -25.39 -19.79 -5.31
N VAL A 304 -24.94 -19.20 -4.21
CA VAL A 304 -25.27 -19.67 -2.86
C VAL A 304 -26.66 -19.16 -2.49
N ASP A 305 -27.55 -20.10 -2.14
CA ASP A 305 -28.94 -19.89 -1.76
C ASP A 305 -29.05 -19.15 -0.41
N PRO A 306 -29.80 -18.04 -0.29
CA PRO A 306 -29.77 -17.16 0.89
C PRO A 306 -30.53 -17.67 2.14
N TYR A 307 -31.00 -18.92 2.19
CA TYR A 307 -31.79 -19.40 3.33
C TYR A 307 -31.37 -20.80 3.80
N SER A 308 -30.40 -20.89 4.72
CA SER A 308 -30.25 -22.05 5.61
C SER A 308 -29.42 -21.68 6.85
N VAL A 309 -30.10 -21.28 7.91
CA VAL A 309 -29.59 -21.10 9.28
C VAL A 309 -29.67 -22.45 9.99
N TYR A 310 -28.66 -22.88 10.75
CA TYR A 310 -28.82 -23.54 12.07
C TYR A 310 -27.48 -23.58 12.84
N TYR A 311 -27.49 -22.98 14.04
CA TYR A 311 -26.44 -23.14 15.06
C TYR A 311 -26.72 -24.39 15.90
N HIS A 312 -25.68 -25.16 16.24
CA HIS A 312 -25.72 -26.04 17.40
C HIS A 312 -24.32 -26.10 18.06
N MET A 313 -24.23 -25.56 19.28
CA MET A 313 -23.18 -25.92 20.22
C MET A 313 -23.56 -27.23 20.91
N SER A 314 -22.62 -28.17 21.03
CA SER A 314 -22.57 -29.17 22.11
C SER A 314 -21.21 -29.87 22.15
N SER A 315 -20.81 -30.18 23.37
CA SER A 315 -19.51 -30.63 23.85
C SER A 315 -19.13 -32.10 23.58
N CYS A 316 -17.82 -32.34 23.68
CA CYS A 316 -17.13 -33.54 24.19
C CYS A 316 -16.81 -34.70 23.22
N ALA A 317 -15.51 -35.03 23.24
CA ALA A 317 -14.86 -36.33 23.06
C ALA A 317 -14.80 -36.99 21.65
N SER A 318 -13.57 -36.96 21.13
CA SER A 318 -12.89 -38.02 20.36
C SER A 318 -13.38 -38.35 18.93
N GLN A 319 -12.57 -37.91 17.96
CA GLN A 319 -12.34 -38.50 16.63
C GLN A 319 -13.55 -38.78 15.73
N LEU A 320 -13.88 -37.78 14.89
CA LEU A 320 -13.99 -37.94 13.44
C LEU A 320 -13.81 -36.55 12.81
N VAL A 321 -12.86 -36.44 11.88
CA VAL A 321 -12.52 -35.19 11.18
C VAL A 321 -13.60 -34.91 10.15
N THR A 322 -14.38 -33.85 10.39
CA THR A 322 -15.16 -33.15 9.36
C THR A 322 -14.83 -31.67 9.47
N LEU A 323 -13.98 -31.21 8.55
CA LEU A 323 -13.47 -29.84 8.44
C LEU A 323 -13.79 -29.33 7.03
N SER A 324 -14.61 -28.29 6.93
CA SER A 324 -14.74 -27.36 5.80
C SER A 324 -16.13 -26.71 5.93
N ILE A 325 -16.30 -25.43 6.27
CA ILE A 325 -15.86 -24.23 5.56
C ILE A 325 -15.69 -23.12 6.60
N SER A 326 -14.44 -22.74 6.92
CA SER A 326 -14.08 -21.42 7.50
C SER A 326 -12.55 -21.24 7.60
N LEU A 327 -11.79 -21.78 6.63
CA LEU A 327 -10.32 -21.70 6.63
C LEU A 327 -9.72 -21.02 5.39
N ALA A 328 -10.53 -20.56 4.44
CA ALA A 328 -10.00 -19.90 3.24
C ALA A 328 -9.67 -18.41 3.44
N ILE A 329 -9.74 -17.88 4.66
CA ILE A 329 -9.22 -16.53 4.97
C ILE A 329 -8.01 -16.66 5.91
N THR A 330 -8.09 -17.52 6.93
CA THR A 330 -7.01 -17.72 7.92
C THR A 330 -5.73 -18.33 7.36
N SER A 331 -5.79 -19.14 6.31
CA SER A 331 -4.58 -19.65 5.63
C SER A 331 -3.97 -18.69 4.60
N PHE A 332 -4.67 -17.61 4.23
CA PHE A 332 -4.20 -16.66 3.21
C PHE A 332 -3.33 -15.53 3.78
N ILE A 333 -3.44 -15.33 5.09
CA ILE A 333 -2.75 -14.25 5.79
C ILE A 333 -1.38 -14.70 6.31
N THR A 334 -1.12 -16.01 6.31
CA THR A 334 0.14 -16.58 6.80
C THR A 334 1.33 -16.24 5.91
N ASN A 335 1.11 -15.70 4.72
CA ASN A 335 2.14 -15.10 3.86
C ASN A 335 1.83 -13.61 3.66
N CYS A 336 2.67 -12.74 4.23
CA CYS A 336 2.80 -11.28 4.07
C CYS A 336 1.92 -10.54 3.02
N PHE A 337 0.60 -10.53 3.19
CA PHE A 337 -0.28 -9.59 2.47
C PHE A 337 -0.83 -8.59 3.47
N LEU A 338 -0.52 -7.32 3.23
CA LEU A 338 -1.14 -6.20 3.94
C LEU A 338 -2.18 -5.60 2.98
N ILE A 339 -3.46 -5.71 3.30
CA ILE A 339 -4.53 -5.03 2.55
C ILE A 339 -4.99 -3.87 3.41
N GLN A 340 -4.98 -2.66 2.85
CA GLN A 340 -5.41 -1.48 3.58
C GLN A 340 -6.94 -1.42 3.61
N CYS A 341 -7.50 -1.51 4.81
CA CYS A 341 -8.89 -1.14 5.08
C CYS A 341 -8.89 0.31 5.58
N SER A 342 -8.84 1.27 4.67
CA SER A 342 -9.12 2.67 4.99
C SER A 342 -10.63 2.82 5.16
N LEU A 343 -11.14 2.93 6.39
CA LEU A 343 -12.41 3.62 6.64
C LEU A 343 -12.05 5.10 6.82
N LEU A 344 -11.67 5.77 5.73
CA LEU A 344 -11.57 7.22 5.70
C LEU A 344 -12.98 7.73 5.39
N TYR A 345 -13.67 8.28 6.39
CA TYR A 345 -14.95 8.98 6.23
C TYR A 345 -14.76 10.48 6.35
#